data_AF-A0A1F3NZI5-F1
#
_entry.id   AF-A0A1F3NZI5-F1
#
_cell.length_a   1.000
_cell.length_b   1.000
_cell.length_c   1.000
_cell.angle_alpha   90.00
_cell.angle_beta   90.00
_cell.angle_gamma   90.00
#
_symmetry.space_group_name_H-M   'P 1'
#
loop_
_entity.id
_entity.type
_entity.pdbx_description
1 polymer ?
#
loop_
_entity_poly.entity_id
_entity_poly.type
_entity_poly.pdbx_seq_one_letter_code
_entity_poly.pdbx_strand_id
1 'polypeptide(L)' 'MHKFSPVSWKVLFRRLKDLGFEGPLYGGKHPYMKKGTLILTIPNPHKKDIGIPLLMKILKQANISKKEWLQD' A
#
# COMPACT_ATOMS: atom_id res chain seq x y z
N MET A 1 -20.48 -5.27 1.03
CA MET A 1 -19.53 -4.16 1.25
C MET A 1 -18.28 -4.69 1.91
N HIS A 2 -17.12 -4.57 1.26
CA HIS A 2 -15.85 -4.95 1.89
C HIS A 2 -15.53 -4.04 3.08
N LYS A 3 -15.14 -4.64 4.21
CA LYS A 3 -14.79 -3.88 5.42
C LYS A 3 -13.37 -3.33 5.28
N PHE A 4 -13.22 -2.04 5.54
CA PHE A 4 -11.89 -1.44 5.69
C PHE A 4 -11.25 -1.95 6.98
N SER A 5 -10.31 -2.87 6.84
CA SER A 5 -9.69 -3.63 7.93
C SER A 5 -8.17 -3.56 7.83
N PRO A 6 -7.44 -3.84 8.93
CA PRO A 6 -5.99 -4.01 8.87
C PRO A 6 -5.62 -5.07 7.83
N VAL A 7 -4.48 -4.86 7.15
CA VAL A 7 -4.02 -5.77 6.10
C VAL A 7 -2.59 -6.19 6.35
N SER A 8 -2.27 -7.44 5.99
CA SER A 8 -0.87 -7.87 5.99
C SER A 8 -0.06 -7.08 4.98
N TRP A 9 1.25 -6.99 5.21
CA TRP A 9 2.19 -6.38 4.26
C TRP A 9 2.06 -6.98 2.85
N LYS A 10 1.90 -8.31 2.75
CA LYS A 10 1.73 -9.01 1.46
C LYS A 10 0.46 -8.56 0.73
N VAL A 11 -0.65 -8.39 1.46
CA VAL A 11 -1.92 -7.91 0.88
C VAL A 11 -1.80 -6.47 0.42
N LEU A 12 -1.13 -5.59 1.18
CA LEU A 12 -0.86 -4.22 0.74
C LEU A 12 -0.11 -4.22 -0.60
N PHE A 13 0.97 -4.99 -0.71
CA PHE A 13 1.77 -5.06 -1.92
C PHE A 13 1.01 -5.59 -3.12
N ARG A 14 0.26 -6.70 -2.94
CA ARG A 14 -0.52 -7.29 -4.02
C ARG A 14 -1.53 -6.29 -4.57
N ARG A 15 -2.33 -5.68 -3.70
CA ARG A 15 -3.35 -4.71 -4.12
C ARG A 15 -2.77 -3.46 -4.75
N LEU A 16 -1.64 -2.95 -4.25
CA LEU A 16 -0.95 -1.83 -4.90
C LEU A 16 -0.50 -2.21 -6.32
N LYS A 17 0.00 -3.44 -6.54
CA LYS A 17 0.31 -3.92 -7.89
C LYS A 17 -0.92 -3.98 -8.79
N ASP A 18 -2.03 -4.50 -8.27
CA ASP A 18 -3.30 -4.58 -9.01
C ASP A 18 -3.82 -3.17 -9.38
N LEU A 19 -3.50 -2.16 -8.57
CA LEU A 19 -3.78 -0.74 -8.83
C LEU A 19 -2.71 -0.03 -9.70
N GLY A 20 -1.78 -0.79 -10.29
CA GLY A 20 -0.78 -0.30 -11.24
C GLY A 20 0.50 0.26 -10.62
N PHE A 21 0.83 -0.09 -9.38
CA PHE A 21 2.14 0.22 -8.80
C PHE A 21 3.18 -0.85 -9.15
N GLU A 22 4.38 -0.41 -9.50
CA GLU A 22 5.55 -1.23 -9.79
C GLU A 22 6.49 -1.32 -8.58
N GLY A 23 7.22 -2.43 -8.46
CA GLY A 23 8.16 -2.70 -7.36
C GLY A 23 7.81 -3.94 -6.52
N PRO A 24 8.31 -4.06 -5.28
CA PRO A 24 9.13 -3.08 -4.55
C PRO A 24 10.51 -2.86 -5.15
N LEU A 25 10.95 -1.61 -5.12
CA LEU A 25 12.34 -1.22 -5.32
C LEU A 25 12.98 -0.98 -3.95
N TYR A 26 14.24 -1.41 -3.82
CA TYR A 26 15.00 -1.30 -2.57
C TYR A 26 16.13 -0.30 -2.79
N GLY A 27 16.09 0.83 -2.09
CA GLY A 27 17.08 1.90 -2.21
C GLY A 27 17.46 2.54 -0.86
N GLY A 28 17.17 1.86 0.25
CA GLY A 28 17.42 2.37 1.60
C GLY A 28 16.70 1.59 2.70
N LYS A 29 16.43 2.25 3.83
CA LYS A 29 15.81 1.64 5.02
C LYS A 29 14.38 1.11 4.83
N HIS A 30 13.64 1.62 3.85
CA HIS A 30 12.28 1.23 3.53
C HIS A 30 12.12 0.92 2.03
N PRO A 31 11.37 -0.12 1.65
CA PRO A 31 11.02 -0.36 0.25
C PRO A 31 10.10 0.75 -0.25
N TYR A 32 10.10 0.97 -1.56
CA TYR A 32 9.16 1.88 -2.21
C TYR A 32 8.60 1.27 -3.49
N MET A 33 7.43 1.74 -3.91
CA MET A 33 6.78 1.38 -5.16
C MET A 33 6.57 2.64 -6.02
N LYS A 34 6.43 2.48 -7.32
CA LYS A 34 6.24 3.59 -8.26
C LYS A 34 4.97 3.44 -9.08
N LYS A 35 4.32 4.55 -9.44
CA LYS A 35 3.24 4.60 -10.44
C LYS A 35 3.42 5.87 -11.27
N GLY A 36 4.02 5.74 -12.46
CA GLY A 36 4.47 6.89 -13.24
C GLY A 36 5.50 7.73 -12.47
N THR A 37 5.18 9.00 -12.22
CA THR A 37 6.02 9.92 -11.43
C THR A 37 5.82 9.82 -9.92
N LEU A 38 4.78 9.10 -9.46
CA LEU A 38 4.49 8.94 -8.04
C LEU A 38 5.40 7.88 -7.41
N ILE A 39 6.07 8.24 -6.32
CA ILE A 39 6.87 7.33 -5.50
C ILE A 39 6.17 7.15 -4.15
N LEU A 40 5.88 5.91 -3.79
CA LEU A 40 5.21 5.53 -2.55
C LEU A 40 6.14 4.71 -1.67
N THR A 41 6.60 5.28 -0.56
CA THR A 41 7.36 4.55 0.45
C THR A 41 6.45 3.60 1.21
N ILE A 42 6.85 2.34 1.35
CA ILE A 42 6.09 1.29 2.02
C ILE A 42 6.79 0.91 3.34
N PRO A 43 6.04 0.62 4.43
CA PRO A 43 6.62 0.06 5.63
C PRO A 43 7.47 -1.19 5.34
N ASN A 44 8.44 -1.46 6.21
CA ASN A 44 9.18 -2.72 6.14
C ASN A 44 8.27 -3.91 6.42
N PRO A 45 8.58 -5.08 5.84
CA PRO A 45 7.87 -6.31 6.16
C PRO A 45 8.06 -6.63 7.64
N HIS A 46 6.96 -6.63 8.39
CA HIS A 46 6.89 -7.03 9.78
C HIS A 46 5.83 -8.13 9.95
N LYS A 47 5.85 -8.82 11.10
CA LYS A 47 4.88 -9.89 11.40
C LYS A 47 3.47 -9.37 11.74
N LYS A 48 3.30 -8.07 11.96
CA LYS A 48 2.03 -7.45 12.34
C LYS A 48 1.33 -6.85 11.13
N ASP A 49 0.01 -6.85 11.17
CA ASP A 49 -0.81 -6.17 10.16
C ASP A 49 -0.60 -4.66 10.20
N ILE A 50 -0.78 -4.06 9.03
CA ILE A 50 -0.81 -2.62 8.84
C ILE A 50 -2.16 -2.13 9.36
N GLY A 51 -2.13 -1.52 10.53
CA GLY A 51 -3.32 -0.94 11.16
C GLY A 51 -3.96 0.14 10.27
N ILE A 52 -5.27 0.30 10.45
CA ILE A 52 -6.13 1.28 9.74
C ILE A 52 -5.49 2.68 9.63
N PRO A 53 -4.92 3.27 10.71
CA PRO A 53 -4.34 4.62 10.61
C PRO A 53 -3.15 4.71 9.64
N LEU A 54 -2.27 3.70 9.64
CA LEU A 54 -1.13 3.66 8.72
C LEU A 54 -1.58 3.37 7.30
N LEU A 55 -2.52 2.42 7.13
CA LEU A 55 -3.10 2.12 5.83
C LEU A 55 -3.73 3.36 5.18
N MET A 56 -4.51 4.15 5.93
CA MET A 56 -5.10 5.39 5.40
C MET A 56 -4.04 6.41 4.94
N LYS A 57 -2.93 6.54 5.68
CA LYS A 57 -1.83 7.44 5.30
C LYS A 57 -1.18 6.99 3.99
N ILE A 58 -0.93 5.68 3.84
CA ILE A 58 -0.36 5.10 2.63
C ILE A 58 -1.31 5.33 1.44
N LEU A 59 -2.61 5.04 1.57
CA LEU A 59 -3.58 5.25 0.49
C LEU A 59 -3.71 6.72 0.10
N LYS A 60 -3.67 7.63 1.07
CA LYS A 60 -3.66 9.08 0.81
C LYS A 60 -2.42 9.50 0.02
N GLN A 61 -1.23 9.02 0.38
CA GLN A 61 0.00 9.29 -0.38
C GLN A 61 -0.03 8.67 -1.78
N ALA A 62 -0.73 7.55 -1.92
CA ALA A 62 -0.90 6.84 -3.18
C ALA A 62 -1.96 7.45 -4.11
N ASN A 63 -2.68 8.49 -3.67
CA ASN A 63 -3.89 9.00 -4.34
C ASN A 63 -4.93 7.90 -4.62
N ILE A 64 -5.07 6.93 -3.71
CA ILE A 64 -6.09 5.87 -3.79
C ILE A 64 -7.21 6.21 -2.83
N SER A 65 -8.44 6.32 -3.35
CA SER A 65 -9.61 6.49 -2.51
C SER A 65 -9.94 5.21 -1.75
N LYS A 66 -10.61 5.36 -0.59
CA LYS A 66 -11.14 4.22 0.16
C LYS A 66 -12.09 3.36 -0.69
N LYS A 67 -12.82 3.98 -1.62
CA LYS A 67 -13.74 3.26 -2.52
C LYS A 67 -12.96 2.35 -3.47
N GLU A 68 -11.96 2.89 -4.17
CA GLU A 68 -11.08 2.11 -5.05
C GLU A 68 -10.40 0.96 -4.30
N TRP A 69 -9.93 1.21 -3.07
CA TRP A 69 -9.32 0.17 -2.23
C TRP A 69 -10.27 -0.98 -1.84
N LEU A 70 -11.57 -0.71 -1.78
CA LEU A 70 -12.60 -1.69 -1.38
C LEU A 70 -13.30 -2.34 -2.58
N GLN A 71 -12.95 -1.96 -3.81
CA GLN A 71 -13.51 -2.52 -5.04
C GLN A 71 -12.84 -3.82 -5.49
N ASP A 72 -11.81 -4.27 -4.77
CA ASP A 72 -11.22 -5.61 -4.88
C ASP A 72 -12.18 -6.70 -4.39
#